data_AF-A0AB38YCY5-F1
#
_entry.id   AF-A0AB38YCY5-F1
#
_cell.length_a   1.000
_cell.length_b   1.000
_cell.length_c   1.000
_cell.angle_alpha   90.00
_cell.angle_beta   90.00
_cell.angle_gamma   90.00
#
_symmetry.space_group_name_H-M   'P 1'
#
loop_
_entity.id
_entity.type
_entity.pdbx_description
1 polymer ?
#
loop_
_entity_poly.entity_id
_entity_poly.type
_entity_poly.pdbx_seq_one_letter_code
_entity_poly.pdbx_strand_id
1 'polypeptide(L)'
;MAVIDWIIVVIVVVSALVSLKRGFVKELLSLLSWAAALIVASLFSERLAGLMTGMIATDSWRLAAAFAILFIVTLIVGAMINHLVGELVRMTGLSGLDRTLGIVFGLLRGFLIVVALLAVAKLFALDTLWHTSLFVPWIDPLISWTGQYVQSASEKVIELSR
;
A
#
# COMPACT_ATOMS: atom_id res chain seq x y z
N MET A 1 4.92 18.48 22.99
CA MET A 1 4.38 17.70 21.87
C MET A 1 5.38 17.82 20.73
N ALA A 2 5.95 16.71 20.29
CA ALA A 2 6.92 16.73 19.21
C ALA A 2 6.22 17.05 17.88
N VAL A 3 6.94 17.65 16.92
CA VAL A 3 6.41 17.90 15.55
C VAL A 3 5.89 16.60 14.92
N ILE A 4 6.52 15.47 15.25
CA ILE A 4 6.12 14.15 14.79
C ILE A 4 4.73 13.73 15.27
N ASP A 5 4.30 14.15 16.47
CA ASP A 5 2.96 13.84 16.99
C ASP A 5 1.88 14.50 16.12
N TRP A 6 2.12 15.74 15.70
CA TRP A 6 1.22 16.45 14.78
C TRP A 6 1.17 15.82 13.39
N ILE A 7 2.32 15.36 12.87
CA ILE A 7 2.38 14.64 11.59
C ILE A 7 1.55 13.35 11.66
N ILE A 8 1.72 12.56 12.73
CA ILE A 8 0.97 11.32 12.96
C ILE A 8 -0.54 11.61 12.99
N VAL A 9 -0.96 12.60 13.79
CA VAL A 9 -2.39 12.98 13.90
C VAL A 9 -2.94 13.41 12.55
N VAL A 10 -2.22 14.26 11.81
CA VAL A 10 -2.66 14.72 10.48
C VAL A 10 -2.83 13.55 9.52
N ILE A 11 -1.88 12.62 9.45
CA ILE A 11 -1.96 11.44 8.57
C ILE A 11 -3.18 10.59 8.91
N VAL A 12 -3.37 10.26 10.19
CA VAL A 12 -4.47 9.41 10.65
C VAL A 12 -5.82 10.08 10.41
N VAL A 13 -5.96 11.36 10.75
CA VAL A 13 -7.20 12.13 10.54
C VAL A 13 -7.51 12.28 9.06
N VAL A 14 -6.54 12.65 8.23
CA VAL A 14 -6.76 12.76 6.77
C VAL A 14 -7.14 11.41 6.18
N SER A 15 -6.48 10.33 6.60
CA SER A 15 -6.82 8.98 6.14
C SER A 15 -8.25 8.60 6.52
N ALA A 16 -8.67 8.86 7.76
CA ALA A 16 -10.04 8.65 8.22
C ALA A 16 -11.07 9.50 7.45
N LEU A 17 -10.78 10.79 7.19
CA LEU A 17 -11.67 11.68 6.43
C LEU A 17 -11.81 11.25 4.97
N VAL A 18 -10.71 10.83 4.33
CA VAL A 18 -10.74 10.30 2.96
C VAL A 18 -11.60 9.04 2.91
N SER A 19 -11.41 8.11 3.86
CA SER A 19 -12.19 6.87 3.91
C SER A 19 -13.65 7.10 4.30
N LEU A 20 -13.96 8.14 5.09
CA LEU A 20 -15.35 8.56 5.35
C LEU A 20 -16.04 9.02 4.05
N LYS A 21 -15.34 9.73 3.18
CA LYS A 21 -15.87 10.19 1.88
C LYS A 21 -16.00 9.03 0.88
N ARG A 22 -15.02 8.13 0.83
CA ARG A 22 -14.98 7.03 -0.15
C ARG A 22 -15.80 5.82 0.25
N GLY A 23 -15.88 5.50 1.53
CA GLY A 23 -16.51 4.28 2.05
C GLY A 23 -15.55 3.10 2.16
N PHE A 24 -15.86 2.15 3.05
CA PHE A 24 -15.08 0.94 3.28
C PHE A 24 -14.96 0.07 2.03
N VAL A 25 -16.07 -0.20 1.35
CA VAL A 25 -16.10 -1.10 0.19
C VAL A 25 -15.17 -0.59 -0.91
N LYS A 26 -15.17 0.73 -1.16
CA LYS A 26 -14.30 1.31 -2.18
C LYS A 26 -12.81 1.21 -1.83
N GLU A 27 -12.50 1.37 -0.56
CA GLU A 27 -11.13 1.24 -0.06
C GLU A 27 -10.66 -0.22 -0.10
N LEU A 28 -11.49 -1.18 0.34
CA LEU A 28 -11.17 -2.60 0.31
C LEU A 28 -10.98 -3.10 -1.13
N LEU A 29 -11.91 -2.79 -2.04
CA LEU A 29 -11.79 -3.16 -3.45
C LEU A 29 -10.58 -2.52 -4.12
N SER A 30 -10.20 -1.31 -3.71
CA SER A 30 -8.97 -0.68 -4.19
C SER A 30 -7.75 -1.50 -3.78
N LEU A 31 -7.64 -1.90 -2.50
CA LEU A 31 -6.53 -2.75 -2.05
C LEU A 31 -6.51 -4.11 -2.75
N LEU A 32 -7.67 -4.75 -2.89
CA LEU A 32 -7.79 -6.02 -3.60
C LEU A 32 -7.38 -5.88 -5.08
N SER A 33 -7.71 -4.75 -5.72
CA SER A 33 -7.31 -4.49 -7.11
C SER A 33 -5.80 -4.36 -7.25
N TRP A 34 -5.12 -3.71 -6.29
CA TRP A 34 -3.65 -3.63 -6.27
C TRP A 34 -3.01 -5.01 -6.08
N ALA A 35 -3.51 -5.80 -5.13
CA ALA A 35 -3.03 -7.16 -4.91
C ALA A 35 -3.25 -8.05 -6.14
N ALA A 36 -4.44 -8.01 -6.72
CA ALA A 36 -4.77 -8.74 -7.95
C ALA A 36 -3.89 -8.30 -9.12
N ALA A 37 -3.65 -6.99 -9.29
CA ALA A 37 -2.77 -6.47 -10.33
C ALA A 37 -1.33 -6.98 -10.18
N LEU A 38 -0.78 -7.02 -8.96
CA LEU A 38 0.54 -7.60 -8.71
C LEU A 38 0.57 -9.09 -9.04
N ILE A 39 -0.45 -9.85 -8.62
CA ILE A 39 -0.53 -11.31 -8.87
C ILE A 39 -0.63 -11.56 -10.38
N VAL A 40 -1.55 -10.90 -11.08
CA VAL A 40 -1.75 -11.05 -12.52
C VAL A 40 -0.49 -10.63 -13.28
N ALA A 41 0.09 -9.48 -12.97
CA ALA A 41 1.30 -9.03 -13.63
C ALA A 41 2.47 -10.01 -13.40
N SER A 42 2.63 -10.55 -12.18
CA SER A 42 3.69 -11.52 -11.87
C SER A 42 3.50 -12.86 -12.57
N LEU A 43 2.26 -13.35 -12.67
CA LEU A 43 1.97 -14.67 -13.26
C LEU A 43 1.97 -14.66 -14.80
N PHE A 44 1.61 -13.54 -15.43
CA PHE A 44 1.38 -13.47 -16.87
C PHE A 44 2.40 -12.63 -17.64
N SER A 45 3.33 -11.93 -16.97
CA SER A 45 4.34 -11.07 -17.62
C SER A 45 5.20 -11.83 -18.62
N GLU A 46 5.66 -13.05 -18.30
CA GLU A 46 6.48 -13.86 -19.20
C GLU A 46 5.73 -14.24 -20.48
N ARG A 47 4.45 -14.64 -20.35
CA ARG A 47 3.62 -15.01 -21.50
C ARG A 47 3.39 -13.82 -22.42
N LEU A 48 3.06 -12.66 -21.86
CA LEU A 48 2.87 -11.44 -22.65
C LEU A 48 4.20 -10.95 -23.26
N ALA A 49 5.31 -11.04 -22.52
CA ALA A 49 6.64 -10.73 -23.03
C ALA A 49 7.04 -11.62 -24.21
N GLY A 50 6.63 -12.88 -24.22
CA GLY A 50 6.81 -13.78 -25.36
C GLY A 50 6.10 -13.29 -26.63
N LEU A 51 4.90 -12.72 -26.51
CA LEU A 51 4.15 -12.16 -27.64
C LEU A 51 4.75 -10.85 -28.19
N MET A 52 5.58 -10.18 -27.39
CA MET A 52 6.26 -8.94 -27.77
C MET A 52 7.65 -9.20 -28.40
N THR A 53 8.01 -10.46 -28.65
CA THR A 53 9.27 -10.81 -29.30
C THR A 53 9.35 -10.15 -30.68
N GLY A 54 10.51 -9.55 -30.97
CA GLY A 54 10.72 -8.76 -32.19
C GLY A 54 10.26 -7.29 -32.13
N MET A 55 9.42 -6.91 -31.16
CA MET A 55 9.06 -5.49 -30.92
C MET A 55 10.05 -4.80 -29.98
N ILE A 56 10.54 -5.53 -28.96
CA ILE A 56 11.53 -5.06 -27.99
C ILE A 56 12.73 -6.00 -28.01
N ALA A 57 13.90 -5.46 -28.35
CA ALA A 57 15.13 -6.22 -28.52
C ALA A 57 15.69 -6.75 -27.18
N THR A 58 15.59 -5.95 -26.11
CA THR A 58 16.14 -6.32 -24.80
C THR A 58 15.12 -7.08 -23.95
N ASP A 59 15.46 -8.30 -23.55
CA ASP A 59 14.56 -9.19 -22.79
C ASP A 59 14.10 -8.58 -21.46
N SER A 60 15.00 -7.94 -20.70
CA SER A 60 14.64 -7.29 -19.42
C SER A 60 13.61 -6.17 -19.59
N TRP A 61 13.77 -5.33 -20.62
CA TRP A 61 12.81 -4.26 -20.93
C TRP A 61 11.48 -4.81 -21.42
N ARG A 62 11.51 -5.92 -22.17
CA ARG A 62 10.29 -6.58 -22.65
C ARG A 62 9.47 -7.16 -21.50
N LEU A 63 10.12 -7.83 -20.56
CA LEU A 63 9.47 -8.35 -19.35
C LEU A 63 8.91 -7.22 -18.48
N ALA A 64 9.69 -6.15 -18.27
CA ALA A 64 9.24 -4.98 -17.52
C ALA A 64 8.03 -4.31 -18.17
N ALA A 65 8.04 -4.14 -19.49
CA ALA A 65 6.91 -3.58 -20.24
C ALA A 65 5.67 -4.48 -20.13
N ALA A 66 5.81 -5.80 -20.31
CA ALA A 66 4.72 -6.75 -20.18
C ALA A 66 4.10 -6.75 -18.77
N PHE A 67 4.94 -6.74 -17.73
CA PHE A 67 4.49 -6.59 -16.34
C PHE A 67 3.71 -5.28 -16.16
N ALA A 68 4.26 -4.15 -16.60
CA ALA A 68 3.62 -2.84 -16.47
C ALA A 68 2.26 -2.79 -17.19
N ILE A 69 2.17 -3.34 -18.41
CA ILE A 69 0.93 -3.39 -19.18
C ILE A 69 -0.13 -4.19 -18.42
N LEU A 70 0.19 -5.42 -17.99
CA LEU A 70 -0.75 -6.27 -17.25
C LEU A 70 -1.19 -5.64 -15.93
N PHE A 71 -0.25 -5.03 -15.23
CA PHE A 71 -0.50 -4.33 -13.98
C PHE A 71 -1.50 -3.18 -14.18
N ILE A 72 -1.23 -2.29 -15.14
CA ILE A 72 -2.09 -1.14 -15.44
C ILE A 72 -3.47 -1.60 -15.93
N VAL A 73 -3.53 -2.56 -16.86
CA VAL A 73 -4.81 -3.08 -17.37
C VAL A 73 -5.65 -3.68 -16.24
N THR A 74 -5.03 -4.45 -15.35
CA THR A 74 -5.73 -5.05 -14.21
C THR A 74 -6.23 -3.98 -13.23
N LEU A 75 -5.45 -2.93 -12.98
CA LEU A 75 -5.89 -1.79 -12.15
C LEU A 75 -7.07 -1.05 -12.79
N ILE A 76 -7.08 -0.86 -14.10
CA ILE A 76 -8.19 -0.22 -14.81
C ILE A 76 -9.47 -1.05 -14.64
N VAL A 77 -9.39 -2.36 -14.87
CA VAL A 77 -10.54 -3.27 -14.68
C VAL A 77 -10.99 -3.26 -13.22
N GLY A 78 -10.07 -3.34 -12.27
CA GLY A 78 -10.37 -3.25 -10.84
C GLY A 78 -11.04 -1.93 -10.46
N ALA A 79 -10.60 -0.80 -11.03
CA ALA A 79 -11.22 0.50 -10.81
C ALA A 79 -12.64 0.59 -11.38
N MET A 80 -12.90 -0.02 -12.54
CA MET A 80 -14.25 -0.13 -13.12
C MET A 80 -15.17 -0.95 -12.21
N ILE A 81 -14.71 -2.11 -11.74
CA ILE A 81 -15.45 -2.96 -10.79
C ILE A 81 -15.73 -2.18 -9.51
N ASN A 82 -14.73 -1.50 -8.96
CA ASN A 82 -14.85 -0.70 -7.76
C ASN A 82 -15.91 0.40 -7.91
N HIS A 83 -15.95 1.08 -9.06
CA HIS A 83 -16.96 2.07 -9.35
C HIS A 83 -18.37 1.47 -9.37
N LEU A 84 -18.56 0.35 -10.08
CA LEU A 84 -19.84 -0.32 -10.20
C LEU A 84 -20.36 -0.82 -8.85
N VAL A 85 -19.52 -1.53 -8.09
CA VAL A 85 -19.90 -2.03 -6.75
C VAL A 85 -20.17 -0.86 -5.80
N GLY A 86 -19.38 0.21 -5.88
CA GLY A 86 -19.63 1.41 -5.11
C GLY A 86 -20.99 2.05 -5.39
N GLU A 87 -21.49 1.97 -6.63
CA GLU A 87 -22.82 2.46 -6.97
C GLU A 87 -23.92 1.51 -6.46
N LEU A 88 -23.72 0.19 -6.52
CA LEU A 88 -24.64 -0.78 -5.95
C LEU A 88 -24.83 -0.57 -4.44
N VAL A 89 -23.75 -0.29 -3.69
CA VAL A 89 -23.83 0.03 -2.24
C VAL A 89 -24.61 1.32 -1.98
N ARG A 90 -24.56 2.29 -2.89
CA ARG A 90 -25.37 3.51 -2.76
C ARG A 90 -26.86 3.20 -2.98
N MET A 91 -27.17 2.34 -3.94
CA MET A 91 -28.56 1.94 -4.24
C MET A 91 -29.21 1.12 -3.12
N THR A 92 -28.45 0.32 -2.36
CA THR A 92 -29.00 -0.47 -1.23
C THR A 92 -29.36 0.38 -0.01
N GLY A 93 -29.03 1.68 0.01
CA GLY A 93 -29.23 2.54 1.18
C GLY A 93 -28.25 2.29 2.34
N LEU A 94 -27.34 1.32 2.20
CA LEU A 94 -26.33 0.98 3.22
C LEU A 94 -25.12 1.91 3.22
N SER A 95 -25.16 3.01 2.45
CA SER A 95 -24.04 3.96 2.36
C SER A 95 -23.63 4.55 3.72
N GLY A 96 -24.55 4.67 4.68
CA GLY A 96 -24.22 5.11 6.04
C GLY A 96 -23.26 4.15 6.76
N LEU A 97 -23.58 2.84 6.74
CA LEU A 97 -22.75 1.80 7.36
C LEU A 97 -21.41 1.63 6.64
N ASP A 98 -21.42 1.70 5.30
CA ASP A 98 -20.19 1.66 4.50
C ASP A 98 -19.22 2.81 4.86
N ARG A 99 -19.74 4.00 5.13
CA ARG A 99 -18.93 5.16 5.53
C ARG A 99 -18.41 5.05 6.97
N THR A 100 -19.19 4.54 7.91
CA THR A 100 -18.73 4.35 9.30
C THR A 100 -17.65 3.28 9.40
N LEU A 101 -17.82 2.14 8.71
CA LEU A 101 -16.76 1.15 8.55
C LEU A 101 -15.54 1.73 7.81
N GLY A 102 -15.78 2.65 6.87
CA GLY A 102 -14.74 3.39 6.17
C GLY A 102 -13.85 4.17 7.11
N ILE A 103 -14.40 4.81 8.15
CA ILE A 103 -13.59 5.51 9.17
C ILE A 103 -12.63 4.54 9.87
N VAL A 104 -13.13 3.40 10.35
CA VAL A 104 -12.31 2.40 11.05
C VAL A 104 -11.18 1.92 10.14
N PHE A 105 -11.50 1.62 8.89
CA PHE A 105 -10.51 1.24 7.89
C PHE A 105 -9.49 2.36 7.60
N GLY A 106 -9.95 3.61 7.50
CA GLY A 106 -9.10 4.77 7.28
C GLY A 106 -8.14 5.03 8.43
N LEU A 107 -8.58 4.81 9.68
CA LEU A 107 -7.74 4.86 10.87
C LEU A 107 -6.66 3.79 10.84
N LEU A 108 -7.03 2.53 10.54
CA LEU A 108 -6.08 1.43 10.40
C LEU A 108 -5.06 1.70 9.28
N ARG A 109 -5.52 2.16 8.11
CA ARG A 109 -4.63 2.54 7.00
C ARG A 109 -3.71 3.69 7.39
N GLY A 110 -4.22 4.72 8.06
CA GLY A 110 -3.44 5.86 8.54
C GLY A 110 -2.36 5.41 9.52
N PHE A 111 -2.70 4.52 10.45
CA PHE A 111 -1.76 3.91 11.38
C PHE A 111 -0.68 3.10 10.65
N LEU A 112 -1.04 2.27 9.67
CA LEU A 112 -0.09 1.52 8.85
C LEU A 112 0.87 2.45 8.07
N ILE A 113 0.36 3.55 7.51
CA ILE A 113 1.19 4.55 6.82
C ILE A 113 2.18 5.18 7.80
N VAL A 114 1.74 5.52 9.01
CA VAL A 114 2.62 6.06 10.05
C VAL A 114 3.72 5.06 10.42
N VAL A 115 3.38 3.80 10.67
CA VAL A 115 4.36 2.74 10.97
C VAL A 115 5.38 2.63 9.84
N ALA A 116 4.94 2.59 8.58
CA ALA A 116 5.81 2.51 7.43
C ALA A 116 6.75 3.72 7.32
N LEU A 117 6.24 4.94 7.50
CA LEU A 117 7.05 6.15 7.45
C LEU A 117 8.09 6.21 8.58
N LEU A 118 7.72 5.83 9.80
CA LEU A 118 8.65 5.80 10.92
C LEU A 118 9.71 4.70 10.75
N ALA A 119 9.34 3.54 10.20
CA ALA A 119 10.29 2.48 9.87
C ALA A 119 11.31 2.95 8.82
N VAL A 120 10.84 3.63 7.75
CA VAL A 120 11.72 4.24 6.75
C VAL A 120 12.60 5.33 7.37
N ALA A 121 12.05 6.20 8.22
CA ALA A 121 12.82 7.24 8.90
C ALA A 121 13.93 6.66 9.79
N LYS A 122 13.69 5.51 10.44
CA LYS A 122 14.71 4.77 11.21
C LYS A 122 15.87 4.31 10.34
N LEU A 123 15.58 3.80 9.14
CA LEU A 123 16.61 3.38 8.17
C LEU A 123 17.53 4.53 7.75
N PHE A 124 17.04 5.77 7.79
CA PHE A 124 17.81 6.98 7.49
C PHE A 124 18.35 7.70 8.72
N ALA A 125 18.30 7.09 9.92
CA ALA A 125 18.76 7.69 11.18
C ALA A 125 18.14 9.08 11.49
N LEU A 126 16.86 9.25 11.14
CA LEU A 126 16.09 10.48 11.41
C LEU A 126 15.36 10.43 12.77
N ASP A 127 15.85 9.63 13.71
CA ASP A 127 15.23 9.32 15.00
C ASP A 127 15.49 10.36 16.11
N THR A 128 16.38 11.32 15.85
CA THR A 128 16.72 12.42 16.78
C THR A 128 15.51 13.23 17.25
N LEU A 129 14.42 13.24 16.47
CA LEU A 129 13.17 13.95 16.78
C LEU A 129 12.18 13.16 17.66
N TRP A 130 12.49 11.90 18.01
CA TRP A 130 11.55 10.96 18.64
C TRP A 130 11.50 11.07 20.16
N HIS A 131 12.58 11.57 20.79
CA HIS A 131 12.73 11.58 22.25
C HIS A 131 11.68 12.41 23.01
N THR A 132 10.94 13.28 22.31
CA THR A 132 9.89 14.12 22.91
C THR A 132 8.47 13.74 22.46
N SER A 133 8.33 12.65 21.70
CA SER A 133 7.03 12.18 21.16
C SER A 133 6.26 11.36 22.18
N LEU A 134 4.94 11.58 22.23
CA LEU A 134 4.04 10.77 23.06
C LEU A 134 3.62 9.46 22.37
N PHE A 135 3.52 9.44 21.04
CA PHE A 135 3.02 8.28 20.29
C PHE A 135 4.13 7.30 19.88
N VAL A 136 5.33 7.78 19.61
CA VAL A 136 6.44 6.92 19.12
C VAL A 136 6.78 5.78 20.09
N PRO A 137 6.83 5.94 21.42
CA PRO A 137 7.13 4.83 22.33
C PRO A 137 6.17 3.63 22.22
N TRP A 138 4.91 3.87 21.86
CA TRP A 138 3.91 2.81 21.66
C TRP A 138 4.07 2.09 20.31
N ILE A 139 4.65 2.77 19.32
CA ILE A 139 4.82 2.26 17.95
C ILE A 139 6.20 1.63 17.76
N ASP A 140 7.22 2.07 18.51
CA ASP A 140 8.61 1.61 18.38
C ASP A 140 8.81 0.08 18.53
N PRO A 141 8.06 -0.65 19.39
CA PRO A 141 8.10 -2.11 19.40
C PRO A 141 7.70 -2.72 18.05
N LEU A 142 6.72 -2.12 17.37
CA LEU A 142 6.26 -2.56 16.05
C LEU A 142 7.30 -2.23 14.98
N ILE A 143 7.89 -1.03 15.04
CA ILE A 143 8.93 -0.59 14.09
C ILE A 143 10.19 -1.44 14.23
N SER A 144 10.66 -1.68 15.45
CA SER A 144 11.84 -2.50 15.72
C SER A 144 11.63 -3.96 15.29
N TRP A 145 10.43 -4.52 15.51
CA TRP A 145 10.06 -5.82 14.95
C TRP A 145 10.21 -5.83 13.42
N THR A 146 9.65 -4.84 12.70
CA THR A 146 9.80 -4.76 11.23
C THR A 146 11.27 -4.62 10.79
N GLY A 147 12.07 -3.85 11.52
CA GLY A 147 13.50 -3.65 11.23
C GLY A 147 14.30 -4.95 11.30
N GLN A 148 14.01 -5.82 12.27
CA GLN A 148 14.67 -7.12 12.38
C GLN A 148 14.43 -8.01 11.15
N TYR A 149 13.22 -8.00 10.58
CA TYR A 149 12.93 -8.73 9.33
C TYR A 149 13.66 -8.14 8.14
N VAL A 150 13.73 -6.82 8.02
CA VAL A 150 14.44 -6.14 6.92
C VAL A 150 15.93 -6.47 6.96
N GLN A 151 16.55 -6.44 8.14
CA GLN A 151 17.96 -6.77 8.29
C GLN A 151 18.25 -8.25 8.03
N SER A 152 17.39 -9.14 8.55
CA SER A 152 17.48 -10.59 8.29
C SER A 152 17.31 -10.95 6.81
N ALA A 153 16.45 -10.23 6.09
CA ALA A 153 16.27 -10.40 4.65
C ALA A 153 17.48 -9.87 3.87
N SER A 154 18.05 -8.73 4.29
CA SER A 154 19.24 -8.14 3.67
C SER A 154 20.45 -9.06 3.80
N GLU A 155 20.68 -9.65 4.97
CA GLU A 155 21.77 -10.58 5.22
C GLU A 155 21.66 -11.84 4.35
N LYS A 156 20.47 -12.44 4.24
CA LYS A 156 20.23 -13.60 3.37
C LYS A 156 20.43 -13.33 1.89
N VAL A 157 20.04 -12.16 1.41
CA VAL A 157 20.24 -11.76 0.00
C VAL A 157 21.73 -11.56 -0.29
N ILE A 158 22.48 -10.96 0.64
CA ILE A 158 23.93 -10.79 0.52
C ILE A 158 24.64 -12.14 0.51
N GLU A 159 24.23 -13.07 1.37
CA GLU A 159 24.80 -14.42 1.45
C GLU A 159 24.53 -15.26 0.18
N LEU A 160 23.35 -15.14 -0.42
CA LEU A 160 23.01 -15.79 -1.70
C LEU A 160 23.73 -15.18 -2.92
N SER A 161 24.27 -13.97 -2.77
CA SER A 161 24.99 -13.25 -3.84
C SER A 161 26.52 -13.46 -3.81
N ARG A 162 27.04 -14.18 -2.81
CA ARG A 162 28.46 -14.52 -2.65
C ARG A 162 28.70 -15.99 -3.01
#